data_AF-A0A7Y5KHJ6-F1
#
_entry.id   AF-A0A7Y5KHJ6-F1
#
_cell.length_a   1.000
_cell.length_b   1.000
_cell.length_c   1.000
_cell.angle_alpha   90.00
_cell.angle_beta   90.00
_cell.angle_gamma   90.00
#
_symmetry.space_group_name_H-M   'P 1'
#
loop_
_entity.id
_entity.type
_entity.pdbx_description
1 polymer ?
#
loop_
_entity_poly.entity_id
_entity_poly.type
_entity_poly.pdbx_seq_one_letter_code
_entity_poly.pdbx_strand_id
1 'polypeptide(L)'
;VKVGYRLTASDGKWAPVPVTLKYQWRRNGVAITGATASTYLLGAADRTARMTVTVTGAKTGYTSVAKTSAATLAVATGTLTATPVPRITGATRVGSRLTATAGTWSPAPVTLRYQWRRNGVAITGATGSTYVVASSMRGARITVTVTGSKSGYTSVARTSTATAVIS
;
A
#
# COMPACT_ATOMS: atom_id res chain seq x y z
N VAL A 1 12.98 6.33 5.74
CA VAL A 1 12.54 5.06 5.10
C VAL A 1 11.08 4.80 5.45
N LYS A 2 10.30 4.13 4.59
CA LYS A 2 8.88 3.81 4.84
C LYS A 2 8.48 2.47 4.23
N VAL A 3 7.34 1.92 4.64
CA VAL A 3 6.78 0.70 4.05
C VAL A 3 6.69 0.82 2.52
N GLY A 4 7.07 -0.24 1.81
CA GLY A 4 7.14 -0.30 0.36
C GLY A 4 8.45 0.17 -0.25
N TYR A 5 9.39 0.71 0.55
CA TYR A 5 10.73 1.05 0.05
C TYR A 5 11.62 -0.19 0.06
N ARG A 6 12.51 -0.28 -0.93
CA ARG A 6 13.57 -1.29 -0.98
C ARG A 6 14.83 -0.72 -0.33
N LEU A 7 15.36 -1.43 0.66
CA LEU A 7 16.68 -1.20 1.21
C LEU A 7 17.69 -2.04 0.43
N THR A 8 18.91 -1.52 0.28
CA THR A 8 20.04 -2.20 -0.37
C THR A 8 21.22 -2.17 0.59
N ALA A 9 21.84 -3.33 0.81
CA ALA A 9 23.08 -3.42 1.56
C ALA A 9 24.22 -2.77 0.78
N SER A 10 25.03 -1.96 1.46
CA SER A 10 26.28 -1.45 0.92
C SER A 10 27.41 -2.26 1.53
N ASP A 11 28.11 -3.04 0.71
CA ASP A 11 29.07 -4.02 1.20
C ASP A 11 30.40 -3.40 1.63
N GLY A 12 30.73 -2.18 1.20
CA GLY A 12 32.04 -1.60 1.43
C GLY A 12 33.14 -2.42 0.75
N LYS A 13 34.36 -2.40 1.30
CA LYS A 13 35.53 -3.12 0.75
C LYS A 13 35.85 -4.34 1.62
N TRP A 14 35.88 -5.52 0.99
CA TRP A 14 36.28 -6.78 1.62
C TRP A 14 37.58 -7.28 1.00
N ALA A 15 38.53 -7.64 1.86
CA ALA A 15 39.83 -8.13 1.45
C ALA A 15 40.31 -9.21 2.43
N PRO A 16 41.18 -10.13 1.99
CA PRO A 16 41.71 -10.26 0.63
C PRO A 16 40.72 -10.94 -0.34
N VAL A 17 40.64 -10.51 -1.60
CA VAL A 17 39.73 -11.09 -2.62
C VAL A 17 40.20 -12.46 -3.16
N PRO A 18 39.30 -13.33 -3.69
CA PRO A 18 37.83 -13.19 -3.70
C PRO A 18 37.22 -13.47 -2.32
N VAL A 19 36.09 -12.81 -2.02
CA VAL A 19 35.32 -12.99 -0.79
C VAL A 19 33.87 -13.32 -1.16
N THR A 20 33.30 -14.35 -0.53
CA THR A 20 31.87 -14.65 -0.64
C THR A 20 31.10 -13.89 0.44
N LEU A 21 30.06 -13.14 0.04
CA LEU A 21 29.22 -12.39 0.96
C LEU A 21 27.90 -13.09 1.22
N LYS A 22 27.46 -13.08 2.50
CA LYS A 22 26.11 -13.47 2.93
C LYS A 22 25.47 -12.32 3.69
N TYR A 23 24.17 -12.13 3.49
CA TYR A 23 23.40 -11.06 4.12
C TYR A 23 22.42 -11.66 5.12
N GLN A 24 22.11 -10.87 6.14
CA GLN A 24 20.99 -11.14 7.04
C GLN A 24 20.39 -9.81 7.48
N TRP A 25 19.18 -9.52 7.01
CA TRP A 25 18.42 -8.37 7.48
C TRP A 25 17.86 -8.61 8.88
N ARG A 26 17.80 -7.54 9.67
CA ARG A 26 17.35 -7.55 11.06
C ARG A 26 16.32 -6.45 11.30
N ARG A 27 15.30 -6.75 12.10
CA ARG A 27 14.27 -5.83 12.59
C ARG A 27 14.50 -5.60 14.07
N ASN A 28 14.78 -4.37 14.47
CA ASN A 28 15.11 -4.02 15.87
C ASN A 28 16.21 -4.93 16.47
N GLY A 29 17.25 -5.24 15.68
CA GLY A 29 18.36 -6.11 16.09
C GLY A 29 18.11 -7.61 15.95
N VAL A 30 16.85 -8.05 15.79
CA VAL A 30 16.49 -9.47 15.64
C VAL A 30 16.52 -9.89 14.17
N ALA A 31 17.12 -11.04 13.85
CA ALA A 31 17.19 -11.54 12.48
C ALA A 31 15.80 -11.84 11.90
N ILE A 32 15.58 -11.43 10.66
CA ILE A 32 14.36 -11.72 9.91
C ILE A 32 14.60 -13.01 9.11
N THR A 33 13.91 -14.09 9.48
CA THR A 33 14.04 -15.40 8.82
C THR A 33 13.89 -15.28 7.30
N GLY A 34 14.84 -15.85 6.55
CA GLY A 34 14.83 -15.87 5.09
C GLY A 34 15.25 -14.56 4.40
N ALA A 35 15.48 -13.47 5.15
CA ALA A 35 15.90 -12.19 4.59
C ALA A 35 17.42 -12.13 4.35
N THR A 36 17.89 -12.90 3.35
CA THR A 36 19.32 -13.11 3.09
C THR A 36 19.81 -12.55 1.75
N ALA A 37 18.95 -11.84 1.01
CA ALA A 37 19.34 -11.14 -0.20
C ALA A 37 20.05 -9.81 0.11
N SER A 38 20.82 -9.30 -0.85
CA SER A 38 21.46 -7.97 -0.77
C SER A 38 20.45 -6.81 -0.73
N THR A 39 19.17 -7.08 -0.99
CA THR A 39 18.09 -6.09 -0.85
C THR A 39 16.94 -6.63 0.00
N TYR A 40 16.18 -5.72 0.61
CA TYR A 40 14.99 -6.05 1.40
C TYR A 40 13.87 -5.06 1.13
N LEU A 41 12.69 -5.57 0.78
CA LEU A 41 11.49 -4.75 0.59
C LEU A 41 10.78 -4.60 1.94
N LEU A 42 10.63 -3.36 2.43
CA LEU A 42 9.97 -3.08 3.70
C LEU A 42 8.47 -3.40 3.62
N GLY A 43 8.03 -4.30 4.49
CA GLY A 43 6.65 -4.72 4.64
C GLY A 43 5.96 -4.02 5.82
N ALA A 44 4.67 -4.30 5.98
CA ALA A 44 3.85 -3.71 7.05
C ALA A 44 4.37 -4.04 8.47
N ALA A 45 4.99 -5.22 8.65
CA ALA A 45 5.54 -5.67 9.92
C ALA A 45 6.82 -4.92 10.32
N ASP A 46 7.45 -4.20 9.40
CA ASP A 46 8.63 -3.38 9.68
C ASP A 46 8.28 -1.99 10.21
N ARG A 47 7.00 -1.59 10.18
CA ARG A 47 6.56 -0.27 10.65
C ARG A 47 7.07 -0.02 12.06
N THR A 48 7.49 1.21 12.32
CA THR A 48 8.13 1.70 13.55
C THR A 48 9.45 1.02 13.92
N ALA A 49 9.83 -0.07 13.27
CA ALA A 49 11.10 -0.73 13.52
C ALA A 49 12.27 0.02 12.88
N ARG A 50 13.46 -0.22 13.41
CA ARG A 50 14.72 0.17 12.80
C ARG A 50 15.36 -1.04 12.16
N MET A 51 15.86 -0.87 10.95
CA MET A 51 16.41 -1.95 10.15
C MET A 51 17.93 -1.90 10.17
N THR A 52 18.56 -3.06 10.27
CA THR A 52 20.00 -3.23 10.02
C THR A 52 20.22 -4.43 9.09
N VAL A 53 21.38 -4.48 8.46
CA VAL A 53 21.85 -5.67 7.75
C VAL A 53 23.20 -6.08 8.31
N THR A 54 23.34 -7.37 8.60
CA THR A 54 24.64 -7.98 8.88
C THR A 54 25.17 -8.60 7.59
N VAL A 55 26.36 -8.21 7.17
CA VAL A 55 27.08 -8.78 6.03
C VAL A 55 28.23 -9.63 6.57
N THR A 56 28.28 -10.89 6.16
CA THR A 56 29.33 -11.84 6.53
C THR A 56 30.19 -12.14 5.32
N GLY A 57 31.48 -11.80 5.40
CA GLY A 57 32.47 -12.16 4.41
C GLY A 57 33.20 -13.45 4.79
N ALA A 58 33.29 -14.39 3.85
CA ALA A 58 33.98 -15.65 4.01
C ALA A 58 34.97 -15.88 2.86
N LYS A 59 36.14 -16.46 3.19
CA LYS A 59 37.15 -16.88 2.23
C LYS A 59 37.84 -18.14 2.76
N THR A 60 38.07 -19.12 1.88
CA THR A 60 38.77 -20.37 2.22
C THR A 60 40.15 -20.08 2.81
N GLY A 61 40.46 -20.69 3.95
CA GLY A 61 41.71 -20.46 4.68
C GLY A 61 41.72 -19.20 5.56
N TYR A 62 40.61 -18.46 5.65
CA TYR A 62 40.47 -17.27 6.50
C TYR A 62 39.29 -17.44 7.47
N THR A 63 39.41 -16.86 8.65
CA THR A 63 38.28 -16.72 9.58
C THR A 63 37.24 -15.79 8.98
N SER A 64 35.97 -16.19 9.00
CA SER A 64 34.87 -15.35 8.52
C SER A 64 34.63 -14.17 9.46
N VAL A 65 34.27 -13.02 8.89
CA VAL A 65 33.99 -11.80 9.65
C VAL A 65 32.62 -11.25 9.29
N ALA A 66 31.87 -10.80 10.30
CA ALA A 66 30.59 -10.16 10.14
C ALA A 66 30.66 -8.67 10.52
N LYS A 67 30.01 -7.81 9.74
CA LYS A 67 29.82 -6.38 10.03
C LYS A 67 28.33 -6.06 9.94
N THR A 68 27.83 -5.27 10.89
CA THR A 68 26.43 -4.83 10.89
C THR A 68 26.36 -3.34 10.60
N SER A 69 25.44 -2.96 9.72
CA SER A 69 25.23 -1.55 9.36
C SER A 69 24.76 -0.73 10.58
N ALA A 70 24.89 0.59 10.49
CA ALA A 70 24.09 1.49 11.32
C ALA A 70 22.59 1.23 11.09
N ALA A 71 21.79 1.48 12.11
CA ALA A 71 20.34 1.31 12.03
C ALA A 71 19.70 2.44 11.22
N THR A 72 18.66 2.11 10.44
CA THR A 72 17.85 3.15 9.81
C THR A 72 17.10 4.00 10.84
N LEU A 73 16.54 5.12 10.39
CA LEU A 73 15.39 5.72 11.08
C LEU A 73 14.24 4.70 11.17
N ALA A 74 13.32 4.93 12.11
CA ALA A 74 12.12 4.12 12.23
C ALA A 74 11.35 4.12 10.90
N VAL A 75 10.88 2.95 10.48
CA VAL A 75 10.13 2.79 9.23
C VAL A 75 8.77 3.45 9.37
N ALA A 76 8.53 4.49 8.57
CA ALA A 76 7.25 5.19 8.53
C ALA A 76 6.18 4.40 7.76
N THR A 77 4.93 4.80 7.94
CA THR A 77 3.77 4.29 7.18
C THR A 77 3.94 4.59 5.68
N GLY A 78 3.57 3.63 4.83
CA GLY A 78 3.55 3.79 3.39
C GLY A 78 2.43 4.72 2.91
N THR A 79 2.54 5.20 1.68
CA THR A 79 1.53 6.06 1.05
C THR A 79 1.06 5.43 -0.25
N LEU A 80 -0.25 5.37 -0.48
CA LEU A 80 -0.79 5.00 -1.79
C LEU A 80 -0.46 6.12 -2.80
N THR A 81 0.07 5.75 -3.96
CA THR A 81 0.59 6.69 -4.96
C THR A 81 -0.39 6.93 -6.10
N ALA A 82 -1.09 5.89 -6.58
CA ALA A 82 -2.20 6.04 -7.52
C ALA A 82 -3.52 5.90 -6.76
N THR A 83 -4.29 6.99 -6.71
CA THR A 83 -5.59 7.07 -6.02
C THR A 83 -6.60 7.85 -6.88
N PRO A 84 -6.99 7.32 -8.06
CA PRO A 84 -7.83 8.03 -9.01
C PRO A 84 -9.23 8.34 -8.43
N VAL A 85 -9.82 9.43 -8.93
CA VAL A 85 -11.21 9.78 -8.60
C VAL A 85 -12.15 8.80 -9.30
N PRO A 86 -13.08 8.15 -8.57
CA PRO A 86 -14.00 7.19 -9.17
C PRO A 86 -14.98 7.86 -10.13
N ARG A 87 -15.41 7.13 -11.16
CA ARG A 87 -16.45 7.56 -12.11
C ARG A 87 -17.73 6.75 -11.91
N ILE A 88 -18.88 7.41 -12.07
CA ILE A 88 -20.19 6.75 -12.08
C ILE A 88 -20.66 6.62 -13.54
N THR A 89 -21.13 5.44 -13.91
CA THR A 89 -21.81 5.18 -15.19
C THR A 89 -23.21 4.60 -14.94
N GLY A 90 -24.09 4.70 -15.94
CA GLY A 90 -25.50 4.27 -15.87
C GLY A 90 -26.47 5.43 -16.03
N ALA A 91 -27.76 5.10 -16.20
CA ALA A 91 -28.82 6.10 -16.37
C ALA A 91 -29.22 6.74 -15.03
N THR A 92 -29.40 8.06 -15.01
CA THR A 92 -29.86 8.83 -13.85
C THR A 92 -31.39 8.84 -13.76
N ARG A 93 -31.98 7.66 -13.63
CA ARG A 93 -33.43 7.43 -13.54
C ARG A 93 -33.73 6.44 -12.42
N VAL A 94 -34.87 6.60 -11.75
CA VAL A 94 -35.36 5.60 -10.78
C VAL A 94 -35.37 4.19 -11.39
N GLY A 95 -34.96 3.19 -10.61
CA GLY A 95 -34.85 1.79 -11.01
C GLY A 95 -33.59 1.45 -11.82
N SER A 96 -32.84 2.44 -12.30
CA SER A 96 -31.60 2.20 -13.05
C SER A 96 -30.46 1.76 -12.15
N ARG A 97 -29.55 0.95 -12.69
CA ARG A 97 -28.31 0.56 -12.02
C ARG A 97 -27.19 1.55 -12.35
N LEU A 98 -26.60 2.13 -11.31
CA LEU A 98 -25.36 2.88 -11.37
C LEU A 98 -24.17 1.98 -11.04
N THR A 99 -23.05 2.19 -11.73
CA THR A 99 -21.80 1.45 -11.53
C THR A 99 -20.67 2.40 -11.20
N ALA A 100 -19.87 2.07 -10.19
CA ALA A 100 -18.70 2.83 -9.78
C ALA A 100 -17.41 2.20 -10.33
N THR A 101 -16.71 2.94 -11.19
CA THR A 101 -15.39 2.56 -11.70
C THR A 101 -14.32 3.26 -10.87
N ALA A 102 -13.61 2.51 -10.03
CA ALA A 102 -12.62 3.05 -9.10
C ALA A 102 -11.25 3.36 -9.69
N GLY A 103 -10.95 2.87 -10.90
CA GLY A 103 -9.61 2.91 -11.49
C GLY A 103 -8.60 2.00 -10.79
N THR A 104 -7.33 2.05 -11.22
CA THR A 104 -6.25 1.23 -10.64
C THR A 104 -5.58 1.97 -9.49
N TRP A 105 -5.52 1.33 -8.32
CA TRP A 105 -4.90 1.86 -7.12
C TRP A 105 -3.54 1.21 -6.87
N SER A 106 -2.55 2.02 -6.48
CA SER A 106 -1.16 1.56 -6.31
C SER A 106 -0.52 2.07 -5.03
N PRO A 107 0.43 1.32 -4.44
CA PRO A 107 0.94 0.01 -4.90
C PRO A 107 -0.01 -1.17 -4.63
N ALA A 108 -0.26 -2.00 -5.64
CA ALA A 108 -1.16 -3.16 -5.55
C ALA A 108 -0.63 -4.28 -4.62
N PRO A 109 -1.49 -5.15 -4.08
CA PRO A 109 -2.95 -5.03 -4.06
C PRO A 109 -3.42 -3.96 -3.06
N VAL A 110 -4.54 -3.32 -3.36
CA VAL A 110 -5.26 -2.37 -2.49
C VAL A 110 -6.69 -2.86 -2.34
N THR A 111 -7.20 -2.96 -1.12
CA THR A 111 -8.59 -3.31 -0.84
C THR A 111 -9.46 -2.07 -0.97
N LEU A 112 -10.52 -2.14 -1.77
CA LEU A 112 -11.44 -1.01 -2.01
C LEU A 112 -12.77 -1.23 -1.29
N ARG A 113 -13.31 -0.16 -0.71
CA ARG A 113 -14.67 -0.10 -0.14
C ARG A 113 -15.44 1.05 -0.77
N TYR A 114 -16.73 0.84 -1.00
CA TYR A 114 -17.60 1.82 -1.64
C TYR A 114 -18.63 2.32 -0.63
N GLN A 115 -19.05 3.56 -0.80
CA GLN A 115 -20.20 4.14 -0.11
C GLN A 115 -20.91 5.10 -1.05
N TRP A 116 -22.13 4.76 -1.46
CA TRP A 116 -22.97 5.65 -2.25
C TRP A 116 -23.61 6.71 -1.35
N ARG A 117 -23.80 7.90 -1.90
CA ARG A 117 -24.30 9.08 -1.19
C ARG A 117 -25.39 9.77 -2.00
N ARG A 118 -26.38 10.31 -1.30
CA ARG A 118 -27.45 11.16 -1.82
C ARG A 118 -27.18 12.59 -1.33
N ASN A 119 -26.98 13.53 -2.25
CA ASN A 119 -26.74 14.93 -1.91
C ASN A 119 -25.64 15.11 -0.83
N GLY A 120 -24.57 14.29 -0.90
CA GLY A 120 -23.47 14.29 0.07
C GLY A 120 -23.66 13.40 1.30
N VAL A 121 -24.89 13.00 1.63
CA VAL A 121 -25.20 12.14 2.78
C VAL A 121 -25.10 10.67 2.42
N ALA A 122 -24.49 9.84 3.26
CA ALA A 122 -24.34 8.40 3.02
C ALA A 122 -25.70 7.71 2.96
N ILE A 123 -25.87 6.81 1.98
CA ILE A 123 -27.03 5.93 1.86
C ILE A 123 -26.70 4.65 2.64
N THR A 124 -27.42 4.40 3.73
CA THR A 124 -27.21 3.23 4.58
C THR A 124 -27.24 1.94 3.78
N GLY A 125 -26.24 1.07 3.99
CA GLY A 125 -26.13 -0.23 3.32
C GLY A 125 -25.67 -0.19 1.86
N ALA A 126 -25.56 0.99 1.24
CA ALA A 126 -25.14 1.12 -0.16
C ALA A 126 -23.61 1.07 -0.29
N THR A 127 -23.03 -0.12 -0.10
CA THR A 127 -21.57 -0.34 -0.05
C THR A 127 -21.01 -1.19 -1.20
N GLY A 128 -21.86 -1.58 -2.16
CA GLY A 128 -21.45 -2.30 -3.36
C GLY A 128 -20.77 -1.40 -4.40
N SER A 129 -20.04 -2.01 -5.33
CA SER A 129 -19.51 -1.30 -6.52
C SER A 129 -20.62 -0.83 -7.47
N THR A 130 -21.85 -1.28 -7.25
CA THR A 130 -23.05 -0.87 -7.99
C THR A 130 -24.17 -0.49 -7.03
N TYR A 131 -25.08 0.37 -7.49
CA TYR A 131 -26.25 0.80 -6.73
C TYR A 131 -27.47 0.93 -7.62
N VAL A 132 -28.62 0.42 -7.19
CA VAL A 132 -29.90 0.58 -7.89
C VAL A 132 -30.61 1.82 -7.33
N VAL A 133 -31.00 2.74 -8.21
CA VAL A 133 -31.60 4.02 -7.83
C VAL A 133 -33.01 3.79 -7.27
N ALA A 134 -33.17 3.98 -5.95
CA ALA A 134 -34.48 3.90 -5.29
C ALA A 134 -35.42 5.04 -5.73
N SER A 135 -36.74 4.80 -5.66
CA SER A 135 -37.77 5.80 -5.98
C SER A 135 -37.67 7.09 -5.16
N SER A 136 -37.27 6.96 -3.89
CA SER A 136 -37.06 8.09 -2.97
C SER A 136 -35.93 9.03 -3.40
N MET A 137 -35.12 8.68 -4.41
CA MET A 137 -33.97 9.45 -4.89
C MET A 137 -34.32 10.47 -5.98
N ARG A 138 -35.58 10.56 -6.41
CA ARG A 138 -36.03 11.57 -7.38
C ARG A 138 -35.60 12.98 -6.93
N GLY A 139 -35.06 13.75 -7.87
CA GLY A 139 -34.55 15.11 -7.60
C GLY A 139 -33.19 15.16 -6.90
N ALA A 140 -32.62 14.02 -6.50
CA ALA A 140 -31.31 13.98 -5.86
C ALA A 140 -30.17 13.89 -6.88
N ARG A 141 -28.96 14.20 -6.43
CA ARG A 141 -27.71 13.85 -7.09
C ARG A 141 -27.00 12.75 -6.31
N ILE A 142 -26.40 11.83 -7.03
CA ILE A 142 -25.68 10.70 -6.44
C ILE A 142 -24.17 10.91 -6.59
N THR A 143 -23.43 10.58 -5.54
CA THR A 143 -21.97 10.43 -5.57
C THR A 143 -21.57 9.09 -4.99
N VAL A 144 -20.36 8.63 -5.28
CA VAL A 144 -19.77 7.45 -4.64
C VAL A 144 -18.41 7.82 -4.07
N THR A 145 -18.20 7.49 -2.80
CA THR A 145 -16.87 7.54 -2.17
C THR A 145 -16.25 6.15 -2.23
N VAL A 146 -15.04 6.07 -2.80
CA VAL A 146 -14.21 4.86 -2.79
C VAL A 146 -13.05 5.07 -1.84
N THR A 147 -12.90 4.18 -0.86
CA THR A 147 -11.80 4.17 0.09
C THR A 147 -10.89 2.99 -0.19
N GLY A 148 -9.61 3.27 -0.47
CA GLY A 148 -8.58 2.26 -0.64
C GLY A 148 -7.71 2.13 0.60
N SER A 149 -7.48 0.88 1.01
CA SER A 149 -6.67 0.51 2.18
C SER A 149 -5.66 -0.58 1.84
N LYS A 150 -4.48 -0.51 2.44
CA LYS A 150 -3.41 -1.50 2.32
C LYS A 150 -2.64 -1.59 3.64
N SER A 151 -2.34 -2.80 4.11
CA SER A 151 -1.64 -2.99 5.38
C SER A 151 -0.29 -2.28 5.40
N GLY A 152 -0.04 -1.45 6.42
CA GLY A 152 1.16 -0.63 6.51
C GLY A 152 1.14 0.66 5.69
N TYR A 153 0.01 1.01 5.07
CA TYR A 153 -0.18 2.25 4.32
C TYR A 153 -1.32 3.09 4.90
N THR A 154 -1.23 4.40 4.74
CA THR A 154 -2.33 5.32 5.04
C THR A 154 -3.47 5.08 4.05
N SER A 155 -4.70 4.90 4.55
CA SER A 155 -5.88 4.75 3.70
C SER A 155 -6.26 6.07 3.04
N VAL A 156 -6.80 6.02 1.83
CA VAL A 156 -7.18 7.21 1.06
C VAL A 156 -8.61 7.06 0.57
N ALA A 157 -9.42 8.11 0.66
CA ALA A 157 -10.77 8.16 0.12
C ALA A 157 -10.86 9.16 -1.03
N ARG A 158 -11.60 8.80 -2.08
CA ARG A 158 -11.90 9.64 -3.24
C ARG A 158 -13.39 9.60 -3.53
N THR A 159 -14.00 10.75 -3.75
CA THR A 159 -15.42 10.87 -4.08
C THR A 159 -15.57 11.29 -5.53
N SER A 160 -16.48 10.63 -6.25
CA SER A 160 -16.78 10.97 -7.65
C SER A 160 -17.35 12.38 -7.78
N THR A 161 -17.37 12.89 -9.00
CA THR A 161 -18.29 13.98 -9.34
C THR A 161 -19.73 13.53 -9.14
N ALA A 162 -20.62 14.49 -8.88
CA ALA A 162 -22.04 14.23 -8.75
C ALA A 162 -22.66 13.89 -10.11
N THR A 163 -23.62 12.96 -10.12
CA THR A 163 -24.42 12.68 -11.31
C THR A 163 -25.28 13.89 -11.70
N ALA A 164 -25.88 13.81 -12.90
CA ALA A 164 -27.09 14.58 -13.18
C ALA A 164 -28.19 14.27 -12.16
N VAL A 165 -29.18 15.15 -12.08
CA VAL A 165 -30.34 14.96 -11.20
C VAL A 165 -31.09 13.70 -11.61
N ILE A 166 -31.48 12.88 -10.62
CA ILE A 166 -32.28 11.69 -10.85
C ILE A 166 -33.70 12.09 -11.29
N SER A 167 -34.11 11.55 -12.45
CA SER A 167 -35.46 11.67 -13.01
C SER A 167 -36.32 10.43 -12.80
#